data_AF-A0A7Y5LA19-F1
#
_entry.id   AF-A0A7Y5LA19-F1
#
_cell.length_a   1.000
_cell.length_b   1.000
_cell.length_c   1.000
_cell.angle_alpha   90.00
_cell.angle_beta   90.00
_cell.angle_gamma   90.00
#
_symmetry.space_group_name_H-M   'P 1'
#
loop_
_entity.id
_entity.type
_entity.pdbx_description
1 polymer ?
#
loop_
_entity_poly.entity_id
_entity_poly.type
_entity_poly.pdbx_seq_one_letter_code
_entity_poly.pdbx_strand_id
1 'polypeptide(L)' 'MSFEPQWLTWARMIQNTAQNGLAFSTNPYDVERYQALQRLAAEIFAQHTQYS' A
#
# COMPACT_ATOMS: atom_id res chain seq x y z
N MET A 1 -20.77 -6.11 -15.08
CA MET A 1 -19.87 -6.22 -13.91
C MET A 1 -18.60 -5.47 -14.27
N SER A 2 -18.29 -4.39 -13.57
CA SER A 2 -17.03 -3.67 -13.75
C SER A 2 -15.90 -4.53 -13.18
N PHE A 3 -14.99 -4.98 -14.03
CA PHE A 3 -13.77 -5.64 -13.58
C PHE A 3 -12.89 -4.60 -12.87
N GLU A 4 -12.57 -4.86 -11.61
CA GLU A 4 -11.59 -4.05 -10.91
C GLU A 4 -10.21 -4.25 -11.54
N PRO A 5 -9.47 -3.17 -11.88
CA PRO A 5 -8.11 -3.29 -12.36
C PRO A 5 -7.23 -3.99 -11.33
N GLN A 6 -6.41 -4.95 -11.75
CA GLN A 6 -5.55 -5.72 -10.83
C GLN A 6 -4.60 -4.82 -10.02
N TRP A 7 -4.12 -3.71 -10.59
CA TRP A 7 -3.28 -2.75 -9.89
C TRP A 7 -3.96 -2.21 -8.62
N LEU A 8 -5.28 -1.99 -8.66
CA LEU A 8 -6.06 -1.46 -7.54
C LEU A 8 -6.21 -2.51 -6.43
N THR A 9 -6.32 -3.78 -6.80
CA THR A 9 -6.29 -4.88 -5.84
C THR A 9 -4.94 -4.98 -5.14
N TRP A 10 -3.84 -4.96 -5.91
CA TRP A 10 -2.49 -5.06 -5.34
C TRP A 10 -2.13 -3.86 -4.47
N ALA A 11 -2.42 -2.63 -4.91
CA ALA A 11 -2.16 -1.42 -4.13
C ALA A 11 -2.85 -1.46 -2.76
N ARG A 12 -4.12 -1.93 -2.70
CA ARG A 12 -4.83 -2.13 -1.43
C ARG A 12 -4.21 -3.21 -0.55
N MET A 13 -3.77 -4.33 -1.14
CA MET A 13 -3.10 -5.39 -0.38
C MET A 13 -1.80 -4.89 0.26
N ILE A 14 -1.00 -4.12 -0.48
CA ILE A 14 0.23 -3.50 0.04
C ILE A 14 -0.11 -2.52 1.16
N GLN A 15 -1.10 -1.65 0.93
CA GLN A 15 -1.53 -0.65 1.91
C GLN A 15 -2.02 -1.29 3.22
N ASN A 16 -2.82 -2.35 3.14
CA ASN A 16 -3.32 -3.08 4.30
C ASN A 16 -2.19 -3.81 5.05
N THR A 17 -1.27 -4.42 4.31
CA THR A 17 -0.10 -5.10 4.91
C THR A 17 0.77 -4.10 5.67
N ALA A 18 1.02 -2.93 5.09
CA ALA A 18 1.77 -1.86 5.73
C ALA A 18 1.06 -1.35 7.00
N GLN A 19 -0.26 -1.10 6.93
CA GLN A 19 -1.04 -0.63 8.08
C GLN A 19 -1.01 -1.63 9.24
N ASN A 20 -1.25 -2.92 8.96
CA ASN A 20 -1.18 -3.97 9.97
C ASN A 20 0.23 -4.05 10.57
N GLY A 21 1.27 -3.99 9.73
CA GLY A 21 2.64 -3.99 10.19
C GLY A 21 2.98 -2.82 11.12
N LEU A 22 2.55 -1.60 10.77
CA LEU A 22 2.75 -0.40 11.59
C LEU A 22 1.95 -0.43 12.90
N ALA A 23 0.78 -1.08 12.90
CA ALA A 23 -0.05 -1.20 14.10
C ALA A 23 0.55 -2.15 15.15
N PHE A 24 1.27 -3.19 14.72
CA PHE A 24 1.69 -4.28 15.62
C PHE A 24 3.20 -4.47 15.76
N SER A 25 4.01 -3.90 14.86
CA SER A 25 5.46 -4.06 14.93
C SER A 25 6.11 -3.14 15.97
N THR A 26 6.98 -3.71 16.79
CA THR A 26 7.85 -2.99 17.73
C THR A 26 9.31 -2.93 17.28
N ASN A 27 9.67 -3.64 16.21
CA ASN A 27 11.01 -3.62 15.65
C ASN A 27 11.18 -2.39 14.74
N PRO A 28 12.15 -1.49 15.01
CA PRO A 28 12.33 -0.26 14.24
C PRO A 28 12.61 -0.52 12.75
N TYR A 29 13.34 -1.59 12.41
CA TYR A 29 13.63 -1.93 11.02
C TYR A 29 12.37 -2.40 10.28
N ASP A 30 11.46 -3.09 10.96
CA ASP A 30 10.20 -3.52 10.36
C ASP A 30 9.25 -2.33 10.21
N VAL A 31 9.23 -1.40 11.18
CA VAL A 31 8.49 -0.14 11.06
C VAL A 31 8.94 0.66 9.83
N GLU A 32 10.25 0.82 9.61
CA GLU A 32 10.77 1.50 8.42
C GLU A 32 10.35 0.80 7.11
N ARG A 33 10.37 -0.54 7.07
CA ARG A 33 9.90 -1.33 5.92
C ARG A 33 8.42 -1.09 5.65
N TYR A 34 7.57 -1.11 6.67
CA TYR A 34 6.14 -0.88 6.50
C TYR A 34 5.83 0.56 6.08
N GLN A 35 6.58 1.55 6.57
CA GLN A 35 6.47 2.93 6.08
C GLN A 35 6.85 3.03 4.59
N ALA A 36 7.89 2.30 4.15
CA ALA A 36 8.25 2.25 2.73
C ALA A 36 7.14 1.61 1.87
N LEU A 37 6.53 0.51 2.34
CA LEU A 37 5.39 -0.11 1.67
C LEU A 37 4.17 0.82 1.61
N GLN A 38 3.90 1.56 2.68
CA GLN A 38 2.81 2.55 2.69
C GLN A 38 3.03 3.65 1.66
N ARG A 39 4.26 4.19 1.55
CA ARG A 39 4.61 5.19 0.53
C ARG A 39 4.45 4.63 -0.89
N LEU A 40 4.92 3.41 -1.13
CA LEU A 40 4.76 2.75 -2.42
C LEU A 40 3.29 2.59 -2.82
N ALA A 41 2.43 2.14 -1.90
CA ALA A 41 1.01 2.04 -2.17
C ALA A 41 0.39 3.40 -2.52
N ALA A 42 0.73 4.46 -1.78
CA ALA A 42 0.29 5.82 -2.05
C ALA A 42 0.74 6.32 -3.44
N GLU A 43 1.97 6.03 -3.85
CA GLU A 43 2.49 6.36 -5.18
C GLU A 43 1.72 5.64 -6.31
N ILE A 44 1.41 4.35 -6.13
CA ILE A 44 0.60 3.58 -7.10
C ILE A 44 -0.80 4.20 -7.23
N PHE A 45 -1.45 4.52 -6.10
CA PHE A 45 -2.75 5.20 -6.13
C PHE A 45 -2.66 6.56 -6.84
N ALA A 46 -1.66 7.37 -6.53
CA ALA A 46 -1.49 8.68 -7.12
C ALA A 46 -1.30 8.60 -8.65
N GLN A 47 -0.42 7.72 -9.13
CA GLN A 47 -0.23 7.52 -10.56
C GLN A 47 -1.55 7.12 -11.24
N HIS A 48 -2.26 6.12 -10.74
CA HIS A 48 -3.46 5.65 -11.43
C HIS A 48 -4.68 6.56 -11.27
N THR A 49 -4.78 7.35 -10.20
CA THR A 49 -5.90 8.31 -10.03
C THR A 49 -5.67 9.64 -10.74
N GLN A 50 -4.42 10.01 -11.02
CA GLN A 50 -4.09 11.23 -11.77
C GLN A 50 -4.21 11.05 -13.30
N TYR A 51 -4.20 9.81 -13.79
CA TYR A 51 -4.33 9.48 -15.21
C TYR A 51 -5.65 8.77 -15.59
N SER A 52 -6.59 8.65 -14.66
CA SER A 52 -7.96 8.14 -14.90
C SER A 52 -8.95 9.30 -15.03
#